data_AF-A0A257QZB3-F1
#
_entry.id   AF-A0A257QZB3-F1
#
_cell.length_a   1.000
_cell.length_b   1.000
_cell.length_c   1.000
_cell.angle_alpha   90.00
_cell.angle_beta   90.00
_cell.angle_gamma   90.00
#
_symmetry.space_group_name_H-M   'P 1'
#
loop_
_entity.id
_entity.type
_entity.pdbx_description
1 polymer ?
#
loop_
_entity_poly.entity_id
_entity_poly.type
_entity_poly.pdbx_seq_one_letter_code
_entity_poly.pdbx_strand_id
1 'polypeptide(L)'
;MSEEAVLREKLRKIEALFAGAGTIGERTAAEAALGRVHARLAELQGRDRTVEMQFSLRDQWSRRLFLALCRRYGLKPYRLYRQRLTTVMLRVPQAFVDQVLWPEFQELNNALTQYLNDVTDRVIREEVHRDTSEATEMGQALPSK
;
A
#
# COMPACT_ATOMS: atom_id res chain seq x y z
N MET A 1 -5.33 -23.14 -9.05
CA MET A 1 -5.50 -22.17 -7.94
C MET A 1 -6.24 -20.96 -8.50
N SER A 2 -7.13 -20.32 -7.74
CA SER A 2 -7.75 -19.06 -8.19
C SER A 2 -6.71 -17.94 -8.20
N GLU A 3 -6.89 -16.94 -9.06
CA GLU A 3 -6.04 -15.73 -9.09
C GLU A 3 -6.01 -15.03 -7.74
N GLU A 4 -7.15 -15.01 -7.02
CA GLU A 4 -7.23 -14.49 -5.67
C GLU A 4 -6.32 -15.25 -4.69
N ALA A 5 -6.23 -16.58 -4.79
CA ALA A 5 -5.34 -17.38 -3.95
C ALA A 5 -3.86 -17.05 -4.23
N VAL A 6 -3.50 -16.81 -5.49
CA VAL A 6 -2.16 -16.37 -5.89
C VAL A 6 -1.85 -14.98 -5.33
N LEU A 7 -2.80 -14.04 -5.40
CA LEU A 7 -2.65 -12.71 -4.81
C LEU A 7 -2.43 -12.82 -3.29
N ARG A 8 -3.28 -13.57 -2.59
CA ARG A 8 -3.18 -13.74 -1.13
C ARG A 8 -1.80 -14.27 -0.73
N GLU A 9 -1.26 -15.21 -1.49
CA GLU A 9 0.08 -15.74 -1.26
C GLU A 9 1.18 -14.71 -1.55
N LYS A 10 1.05 -13.92 -2.62
CA LYS A 10 1.97 -12.81 -2.94
C LYS A 10 2.00 -11.77 -1.81
N LEU A 11 0.84 -11.37 -1.30
CA LEU A 11 0.75 -10.41 -0.18
C LEU A 11 1.42 -10.95 1.09
N ARG A 12 1.22 -12.23 1.42
CA ARG A 12 1.91 -12.88 2.55
C ARG A 12 3.43 -12.89 2.40
N LYS A 13 3.94 -13.11 1.18
CA LYS A 13 5.38 -13.10 0.91
C LYS A 13 6.00 -11.72 1.05
N ILE A 14 5.33 -10.68 0.56
CA ILE A 14 5.77 -9.29 0.71
C ILE A 14 5.88 -8.97 2.20
N GLU A 15 4.83 -9.25 2.95
CA GLU A 15 4.80 -9.06 4.40
C GLU A 15 5.92 -9.83 5.13
N ALA A 16 6.14 -11.09 4.79
CA ALA A 16 7.20 -11.88 5.40
C ALA A 16 8.61 -11.30 5.13
N LEU A 17 8.81 -10.69 3.95
CA LEU A 17 10.07 -10.03 3.59
C LEU A 17 10.31 -8.78 4.43
N PHE A 18 9.31 -7.90 4.56
CA PHE A 18 9.45 -6.65 5.31
C PHE A 18 9.44 -6.85 6.83
N ALA A 19 8.76 -7.88 7.33
CA ALA A 19 8.76 -8.23 8.74
C ALA A 19 9.96 -9.14 9.14
N GLY A 20 10.75 -9.60 8.16
CA GLY A 20 11.85 -10.55 8.32
C GLY A 20 13.22 -10.09 7.83
N ALA A 21 13.39 -8.83 7.40
CA ALA A 21 14.66 -8.33 6.87
C ALA A 21 15.76 -8.30 7.95
N GLY A 22 16.45 -9.43 8.11
CA GLY A 22 17.59 -9.61 9.00
C GLY A 22 18.20 -11.02 9.01
N THR A 23 17.43 -12.12 8.95
CA THR A 23 18.01 -13.49 8.92
C THR A 23 17.02 -14.57 8.46
N ILE A 24 17.60 -15.58 7.79
CA ILE A 24 16.94 -16.81 7.33
C ILE A 24 16.70 -17.72 8.55
N GLY A 25 15.44 -17.97 8.89
CA GLY A 25 15.05 -18.88 9.98
C GLY A 25 13.55 -19.18 9.95
N GLU A 26 13.22 -20.45 10.10
CA GLU A 26 12.00 -21.11 9.64
C GLU A 26 10.69 -20.75 10.38
N ARG A 27 9.65 -20.50 9.58
CA ARG A 27 8.25 -21.00 9.66
C ARG A 27 7.43 -20.95 10.96
N THR A 28 7.85 -20.27 12.03
CA THR A 28 6.99 -19.81 13.15
C THR A 28 6.61 -18.32 12.99
N ALA A 29 6.53 -17.86 11.75
CA ALA A 29 7.09 -16.56 11.36
C ALA A 29 6.20 -15.32 11.54
N ALA A 30 4.86 -15.41 11.60
CA ALA A 30 4.02 -14.20 11.52
C ALA A 30 4.01 -13.35 12.80
N GLU A 31 3.76 -13.95 13.97
CA GLU A 31 3.82 -13.23 15.26
C GLU A 31 5.25 -12.81 15.62
N ALA A 32 6.23 -13.69 15.36
CA ALA A 32 7.64 -13.36 15.55
C ALA A 32 8.09 -12.21 14.62
N ALA A 33 7.59 -12.16 13.39
CA ALA A 33 7.90 -11.09 12.45
C ALA A 33 7.25 -9.76 12.86
N LEU A 34 5.99 -9.79 13.32
CA LEU A 34 5.35 -8.60 13.86
C LEU A 34 6.08 -8.09 15.12
N GLY A 35 6.48 -9.00 16.01
CA GLY A 35 7.30 -8.68 17.17
C GLY A 35 8.63 -8.02 16.79
N ARG A 36 9.28 -8.48 15.72
CA ARG A 36 10.52 -7.85 15.20
C ARG A 36 10.28 -6.44 14.67
N VAL A 37 9.21 -6.23 13.90
CA VAL A 37 8.88 -4.88 13.41
C VAL A 37 8.59 -3.94 14.57
N HIS A 38 7.85 -4.38 15.58
CA HIS A 38 7.61 -3.60 16.79
C HIS A 38 8.91 -3.32 17.56
N ALA A 39 9.80 -4.30 17.70
CA ALA A 39 11.10 -4.11 18.35
C ALA A 39 11.96 -3.09 17.60
N ARG A 40 11.99 -3.17 16.27
CA ARG A 40 12.71 -2.21 15.42
C ARG A 40 12.12 -0.80 15.52
N LEU A 41 10.79 -0.69 15.53
CA LEU A 41 10.11 0.58 15.74
C LEU A 41 10.48 1.19 17.11
N ALA A 42 10.46 0.39 18.17
CA ALA A 42 10.83 0.83 19.52
C ALA A 42 12.32 1.25 19.60
N GLU A 43 13.22 0.49 18.98
CA GLU A 43 14.64 0.85 18.88
C GLU A 43 14.84 2.20 18.19
N LEU A 44 14.16 2.42 17.06
CA LEU A 44 14.24 3.66 16.30
C LEU A 44 13.58 4.82 17.05
N GLN A 45 12.50 4.61 17.79
CA GLN A 45 11.89 5.64 18.63
C GLN A 45 12.80 6.09 19.78
N GLY A 46 13.67 5.21 20.28
CA GLY A 46 14.66 5.57 21.30
C GLY A 46 15.88 6.33 20.77
N ARG A 47 16.20 6.20 19.47
CA ARG A 47 17.40 6.80 18.85
C ARG A 47 17.11 8.01 17.98
N ASP A 48 15.97 8.01 17.30
CA ASP A 48 15.61 8.98 16.28
C ASP A 48 14.39 9.81 16.74
N ARG A 49 14.34 11.07 16.31
CA ARG A 49 13.25 11.97 16.67
C ARG A 49 12.01 11.54 15.89
N THR A 50 10.93 11.23 16.62
CA THR A 50 9.62 11.06 15.99
C THR A 50 9.20 12.37 15.34
N VAL A 51 8.97 12.35 14.03
CA VAL A 51 8.50 13.51 13.26
C VAL A 51 7.07 13.29 12.81
N GLU A 52 6.35 14.40 12.62
CA GLU A 52 5.01 14.37 12.06
C GLU A 52 5.12 14.36 10.53
N MET A 53 4.57 13.33 9.90
CA MET A 53 4.64 13.11 8.46
C MET A 53 3.23 13.03 7.85
N GLN A 54 3.08 13.62 6.67
CA GLN A 54 1.85 13.61 5.89
C GLN A 54 1.98 12.68 4.68
N PHE A 55 1.02 11.78 4.51
CA PHE A 55 0.91 10.88 3.37
C PHE A 55 -0.36 11.20 2.59
N SER A 56 -0.20 11.55 1.31
CA SER A 56 -1.32 11.82 0.39
C SER A 56 -1.47 10.66 -0.58
N LEU A 57 -2.52 9.87 -0.41
CA LEU A 57 -2.72 8.64 -1.18
C LEU A 57 -3.61 8.89 -2.40
N ARG A 58 -3.41 8.09 -3.45
CA ARG A 58 -4.06 8.29 -4.75
C ARG A 58 -5.57 8.10 -4.70
N ASP A 59 -6.02 7.09 -3.95
CA ASP A 59 -7.42 6.68 -3.91
C ASP A 59 -7.83 6.12 -2.53
N GLN A 60 -9.11 5.78 -2.40
CA GLN A 60 -9.70 5.28 -1.16
C GLN A 60 -9.20 3.90 -0.72
N TRP A 61 -8.79 3.04 -1.66
CA TRP A 61 -8.30 1.68 -1.44
C TRP A 61 -6.85 1.70 -0.99
N SER A 62 -6.00 2.45 -1.70
CA SER A 62 -4.63 2.77 -1.27
C SER A 62 -4.63 3.27 0.18
N ARG A 63 -5.56 4.17 0.51
CA ARG A 63 -5.74 4.65 1.89
C ARG A 63 -6.15 3.58 2.88
N ARG A 64 -7.12 2.73 2.53
CA ARG A 64 -7.55 1.64 3.43
C ARG A 64 -6.41 0.66 3.70
N LEU A 65 -5.62 0.33 2.67
CA LEU A 65 -4.44 -0.51 2.78
C LEU A 65 -3.40 0.12 3.71
N PHE A 66 -3.02 1.38 3.47
CA PHE A 66 -2.05 2.09 4.31
C PHE A 66 -2.48 2.16 5.77
N LEU A 67 -3.75 2.47 6.04
CA LEU A 67 -4.29 2.48 7.41
C LEU A 67 -4.26 1.10 8.07
N ALA A 68 -4.54 0.03 7.33
CA ALA A 68 -4.47 -1.33 7.83
C ALA A 68 -3.02 -1.70 8.21
N LEU A 69 -2.05 -1.36 7.34
CA LEU A 69 -0.64 -1.60 7.60
C LEU A 69 -0.15 -0.80 8.81
N CYS A 70 -0.52 0.47 8.92
CA CYS A 70 -0.19 1.29 10.10
C CYS A 70 -0.70 0.65 11.40
N ARG A 71 -1.97 0.24 11.43
CA ARG A 71 -2.59 -0.37 12.62
C ARG A 71 -1.96 -1.70 12.98
N ARG A 72 -1.58 -2.48 11.96
CA ARG A 72 -0.86 -3.73 12.16
C ARG A 72 0.43 -3.50 12.95
N TYR A 73 1.18 -2.45 12.63
CA TYR A 73 2.42 -2.08 13.34
C TYR A 73 2.20 -1.27 14.62
N GLY A 74 0.98 -1.21 15.14
CA GLY A 74 0.66 -0.47 16.35
C GLY A 74 0.76 1.06 16.19
N LEU A 75 0.91 1.56 14.95
CA LEU A 75 0.94 2.98 14.68
C LEU A 75 -0.47 3.57 14.80
N LYS A 76 -0.52 4.86 15.17
CA LYS A 76 -1.75 5.61 15.38
C LYS A 76 -1.93 6.66 14.27
N PRO A 77 -2.45 6.28 13.10
CA PRO A 77 -2.73 7.24 12.04
C PRO A 77 -3.87 8.16 12.47
N TYR A 78 -3.73 9.45 12.16
CA TYR A 78 -4.76 10.46 12.38
C TYR A 78 -4.89 11.35 11.15
N ARG A 79 -5.79 12.31 11.22
CA ARG A 79 -5.98 13.33 10.19
C ARG A 79 -6.33 14.64 10.87
N LEU A 80 -5.77 15.74 10.36
CA LEU A 80 -6.07 17.08 10.83
C LEU A 80 -7.40 17.58 10.25
N TYR A 81 -7.97 18.59 10.90
CA TYR A 81 -9.17 19.26 10.42
C TYR A 81 -8.95 19.80 9.00
N ARG A 82 -9.96 19.68 8.13
CA ARG A 82 -9.97 20.12 6.71
C ARG A 82 -9.02 19.40 5.74
N GLN A 83 -8.31 18.35 6.17
CA GLN A 83 -7.55 17.51 5.22
C GLN A 83 -8.48 16.62 4.37
N ARG A 84 -8.04 16.31 3.15
CA ARG A 84 -8.73 15.38 2.25
C ARG A 84 -8.83 13.99 2.89
N LEU A 85 -9.87 13.23 2.53
CA LEU A 85 -10.07 11.88 3.09
C LEU A 85 -8.88 10.95 2.79
N THR A 86 -8.19 11.14 1.67
CA THR A 86 -7.01 10.39 1.24
C THR A 86 -5.71 10.76 1.96
N THR A 87 -5.74 11.79 2.83
CA THR A 87 -4.58 12.21 3.62
C THR A 87 -4.53 11.47 4.95
N VAL A 88 -3.34 10.98 5.31
CA VAL A 88 -3.05 10.31 6.58
C VAL A 88 -1.83 10.98 7.23
N MET A 89 -1.95 11.30 8.51
CA MET A 89 -0.85 11.81 9.35
C MET A 89 -0.33 10.72 10.25
N LEU A 90 1.00 10.67 10.44
CA LEU A 90 1.67 9.77 11.37
C LEU A 90 2.74 10.51 12.15
N ARG A 91 2.93 10.11 13.42
CA ARG A 91 4.10 10.45 14.22
C ARG A 91 4.93 9.21 14.44
N VAL A 92 6.09 9.16 13.79
CA VAL A 92 6.92 7.95 13.69
C VAL A 92 8.36 8.37 13.36
N PRO A 93 9.39 7.58 13.72
CA PRO A 93 10.76 7.83 13.24
C PRO A 93 10.81 7.82 11.72
N GLN A 94 11.47 8.80 11.13
CA GLN A 94 11.57 8.90 9.67
C GLN A 94 12.26 7.67 9.09
N ALA A 95 13.31 7.19 9.76
CA ALA A 95 14.03 5.98 9.35
C ALA A 95 13.11 4.74 9.24
N PHE A 96 12.10 4.61 10.11
CA PHE A 96 11.16 3.49 10.04
C PHE A 96 10.24 3.59 8.81
N VAL A 97 9.84 4.81 8.45
CA VAL A 97 9.03 5.05 7.25
C VAL A 97 9.82 4.68 6.01
N ASP A 98 11.03 5.19 5.89
CA ASP A 98 11.85 5.07 4.68
C ASP A 98 12.34 3.63 4.48
N GLN A 99 12.62 2.89 5.55
CA GLN A 99 13.20 1.54 5.48
C GLN A 99 12.16 0.42 5.50
N VAL A 100 10.98 0.65 6.08
CA VAL A 100 10.00 -0.43 6.34
C VAL A 100 8.62 -0.05 5.82
N LEU A 101 7.97 0.94 6.44
CA LEU A 101 6.54 1.19 6.24
C LEU A 101 6.20 1.57 4.80
N TRP A 102 6.95 2.51 4.21
CA TRP A 102 6.65 3.03 2.88
C TRP A 102 6.99 2.03 1.77
N PRO A 103 8.18 1.40 1.74
CA PRO A 103 8.48 0.36 0.76
C PRO A 103 7.50 -0.81 0.79
N GLU A 104 7.13 -1.30 1.97
CA GLU A 104 6.15 -2.39 2.09
C GLU A 104 4.77 -1.98 1.57
N PHE A 105 4.32 -0.77 1.92
CA PHE A 105 3.07 -0.23 1.39
C PHE A 105 3.09 -0.19 -0.13
N GLN A 106 4.18 0.26 -0.76
CA GLN A 106 4.28 0.33 -2.21
C GLN A 106 4.19 -1.05 -2.85
N GLU A 107 4.89 -2.06 -2.32
CA GLU A 107 4.83 -3.43 -2.82
C GLU A 107 3.43 -4.05 -2.68
N LEU A 108 2.80 -3.91 -1.51
CA LEU A 108 1.44 -4.37 -1.27
C LEU A 108 0.43 -3.66 -2.20
N ASN A 109 0.57 -2.34 -2.36
CA ASN A 109 -0.31 -1.53 -3.17
C ASN A 109 -0.19 -1.90 -4.65
N ASN A 110 1.04 -2.05 -5.16
CA ASN A 110 1.28 -2.44 -6.55
C ASN A 110 0.69 -3.82 -6.85
N ALA A 111 0.89 -4.80 -5.95
CA ALA A 111 0.33 -6.13 -6.12
C ALA A 111 -1.21 -6.13 -6.13
N LEU A 112 -1.83 -5.35 -5.24
CA LEU A 112 -3.29 -5.24 -5.16
C LEU A 112 -3.87 -4.51 -6.38
N THR A 113 -3.28 -3.37 -6.77
CA THR A 113 -3.70 -2.60 -7.94
C THR A 113 -3.61 -3.43 -9.21
N GLN A 114 -2.52 -4.17 -9.40
CA GLN A 114 -2.36 -5.05 -10.56
C GLN A 114 -3.51 -6.07 -10.64
N TYR A 115 -3.78 -6.79 -9.55
CA TYR A 115 -4.86 -7.76 -9.53
C TYR A 115 -6.23 -7.13 -9.81
N LEU A 116 -6.52 -5.97 -9.21
CA LEU A 116 -7.80 -5.29 -9.43
C LEU A 116 -7.95 -4.82 -10.87
N ASN A 117 -6.88 -4.33 -11.50
CA ASN A 117 -6.90 -3.96 -12.92
C ASN A 117 -7.16 -5.19 -13.79
N ASP A 118 -6.41 -6.29 -13.58
CA ASP A 118 -6.56 -7.52 -14.36
C ASP A 118 -7.99 -8.08 -14.27
N VAL A 119 -8.58 -8.08 -13.07
CA VAL A 119 -9.97 -8.51 -12.86
C VAL A 119 -10.96 -7.55 -13.53
N THR A 120 -10.74 -6.24 -13.42
CA THR A 120 -11.62 -5.23 -14.01
C THR A 120 -11.59 -5.30 -15.53
N ASP A 121 -10.41 -5.37 -16.13
CA ASP A 121 -10.21 -5.46 -17.57
C ASP A 121 -10.87 -6.72 -18.15
N ARG A 122 -10.75 -7.85 -17.44
CA ARG A 122 -11.44 -9.09 -17.83
C ARG A 122 -12.96 -8.91 -17.81
N VAL A 123 -13.52 -8.39 -16.72
CA VAL A 123 -14.98 -8.18 -16.59
C VAL A 123 -15.49 -7.23 -17.66
N ILE A 124 -14.79 -6.13 -17.94
CA ILE A 124 -15.17 -5.20 -19.01
C ILE A 124 -15.15 -5.91 -20.37
N ARG A 125 -14.06 -6.65 -20.68
CA ARG A 125 -13.90 -7.34 -21.96
C ARG A 125 -14.95 -8.42 -22.20
N GLU A 126 -15.28 -9.18 -21.16
CA GLU A 126 -16.15 -10.35 -21.24
C GLU A 126 -17.63 -9.99 -21.14
N GLU A 127 -17.99 -9.07 -20.23
CA GLU A 127 -19.39 -8.80 -19.88
C GLU A 127 -19.92 -7.48 -20.46
N VAL A 128 -19.06 -6.54 -20.84
CA VAL A 128 -19.47 -5.23 -21.37
C VAL A 128 -19.19 -5.14 -22.87
N HIS A 129 -17.91 -5.12 -23.27
CA HIS A 129 -17.52 -5.04 -24.67
C HIS A 129 -16.06 -5.48 -24.89
N ARG A 130 -15.80 -6.22 -25.96
CA ARG A 130 -14.45 -6.75 -26.27
C ARG A 130 -13.44 -5.68 -26.68
N ASP A 131 -13.93 -4.63 -27.35
CA ASP A 131 -13.12 -3.45 -27.66
C ASP A 131 -13.03 -2.58 -26.41
N THR A 132 -11.83 -2.58 -25.83
CA THR A 132 -11.44 -1.76 -24.68
C THR A 132 -10.37 -0.73 -25.09
N SER A 133 -10.32 -0.39 -26.38
CA SER A 133 -9.38 0.60 -26.89
C SER A 133 -9.71 1.99 -26.34
N GLU A 134 -8.67 2.80 -26.18
CA GLU A 134 -8.83 4.17 -25.70
C GLU A 134 -9.53 5.05 -26.75
N ALA A 135 -10.18 6.11 -26.26
CA ALA A 135 -10.87 7.05 -27.13
C ALA A 135 -9.89 7.74 -28.08
N THR A 136 -10.28 7.88 -29.35
CA THR A 136 -9.52 8.67 -30.32
C THR A 136 -9.41 10.11 -29.86
N GLU A 137 -8.18 10.60 -29.69
CA GLU A 137 -7.92 12.00 -29.40
C GLU A 137 -8.21 12.87 -30.64
N MET A 138 -9.16 13.79 -30.51
CA MET A 138 -9.51 14.73 -31.58
C MET A 138 -9.22 16.17 -31.11
N GLY A 139 -8.50 16.93 -31.93
CA GLY A 139 -8.26 18.35 -31.67
C GLY A 139 -9.56 19.17 -31.67
N GLN A 140 -9.64 20.19 -30.81
CA GLN A 140 -10.82 21.03 -30.69
C GLN A 140 -11.06 21.79 -32.01
N ALA A 141 -12.15 21.48 -32.71
CA ALA A 141 -12.55 22.24 -33.89
C ALA A 141 -12.91 23.67 -33.47
N LEU A 142 -12.12 24.66 -33.90
CA LEU A 142 -12.47 26.06 -33.74
C LEU A 142 -13.76 26.34 -34.54
N PRO A 143 -14.76 27.03 -33.96
CA PRO A 143 -15.96 27.38 -34.71
C PRO A 143 -15.58 28.23 -35.93
N SER A 144 -16.06 27.82 -37.10
CA SER A 144 -15.90 28.59 -38.33
C SER A 144 -16.52 29.97 -38.15
N LYS A 145 -15.75 31.02 -38.43
CA LYS A 145 -16.20 32.42 -38.44
C LYS A 145 -17.23 32.67 -39.54
#